data_AF-A0A8J6UK35-F1
#
_entry.id   AF-A0A8J6UK35-F1
#
_cell.length_a   1.000
_cell.length_b   1.000
_cell.length_c   1.000
_cell.angle_alpha   90.00
_cell.angle_beta   90.00
_cell.angle_gamma   90.00
#
_symmetry.space_group_name_H-M   'P 1'
#
loop_
_entity.id
_entity.type
_entity.pdbx_description
1 polymer ?
#
loop_
_entity_poly.entity_id
_entity_poly.type
_entity_poly.pdbx_seq_one_letter_code
_entity_poly.pdbx_strand_id
1 'polypeptide(L)'
;MELSDSTDRWQHLQLLRRGRLPAQPWLEQIEQGEICATADVLAALLGQLNRAGVERLLRGPVGRDPAALLEAARRELPSMASALEVQQAWVEPLLAQPPTAPWLELIGLFRDPRGAARLRMALEAADPADPAQANAQRLLPLLGRQRQPQDAALLLELALAPVPLAWRRAALEGLAVGLSAWPLQPLADGLQQLSLDLDPGLAAQAVDLLARLPDGQRQLRQLQGKTLAPSVVDRWRRRLQRAPLVLVVHGRQAGVIPEVLQQLAADLEQSRSAPVLVQALTATSPEADERFWWAARRAGAISLVPLLLLPGDHARSDVPAIARHWRQRAAAAMLGDVVVRRRPFLGAWPQWQHLLADLLAERAGDRPLAWLHHPLQGALSARYLSHLAAVLGHPGVATAYSDPQAALAAQPQPPAVLAPLTLAPNRLSESLNMGGCSATAEVLPPLLTLPTVHRFLLAQLEALP
;
A
#
# COMPACT_ATOMS: atom_id res chain seq x y z
N MET A 1 16.36 16.74 -35.75
CA MET A 1 17.39 15.72 -35.45
C MET A 1 16.95 14.39 -36.07
N GLU A 2 17.45 14.02 -37.25
CA GLU A 2 17.03 12.77 -37.92
C GLU A 2 17.62 11.56 -37.19
N LEU A 3 16.82 10.96 -36.31
CA LEU A 3 17.15 9.72 -35.60
C LEU A 3 16.87 8.53 -36.52
N SER A 4 17.81 8.20 -37.40
CA SER A 4 17.62 7.16 -38.42
C SER A 4 17.92 5.72 -37.95
N ASP A 5 18.24 5.49 -36.67
CA ASP A 5 18.43 4.13 -36.13
C ASP A 5 17.65 3.89 -34.83
N SER A 6 16.98 2.73 -34.75
CA SER A 6 16.03 2.38 -33.68
C SER A 6 16.69 2.28 -32.30
N THR A 7 17.97 1.89 -32.28
CA THR A 7 18.77 1.77 -31.05
C THR A 7 19.16 3.14 -30.51
N ASP A 8 19.59 4.05 -31.39
CA ASP A 8 20.01 5.41 -31.02
C ASP A 8 18.82 6.26 -30.58
N ARG A 9 17.66 6.09 -31.21
CA ARG A 9 16.40 6.71 -30.77
C ARG A 9 16.03 6.27 -29.36
N TRP A 10 16.08 4.96 -29.08
CA TRP A 10 15.73 4.44 -27.76
C TRP A 10 16.65 4.98 -26.66
N GLN A 11 17.98 5.00 -26.90
CA GLN A 11 18.95 5.51 -25.93
C GLN A 11 18.70 6.99 -25.62
N HIS A 12 18.46 7.83 -26.63
CA HIS A 12 18.13 9.24 -26.43
C HIS A 12 16.85 9.43 -25.61
N LEU A 13 15.79 8.66 -25.88
CA LEU A 13 14.55 8.73 -25.11
C LEU A 13 14.77 8.30 -23.64
N GLN A 14 15.63 7.31 -23.37
CA GLN A 14 15.99 6.94 -22.00
C GLN A 14 16.78 8.04 -21.28
N LEU A 15 17.68 8.73 -21.98
CA LEU A 15 18.43 9.85 -21.41
C LEU A 15 17.50 11.03 -21.10
N LEU A 16 16.60 11.38 -22.02
CA LEU A 16 15.57 12.40 -21.81
C LEU A 16 14.66 12.05 -20.63
N ARG A 17 14.15 10.82 -20.58
CA ARG A 17 13.31 10.34 -19.47
C ARG A 17 13.99 10.47 -18.11
N ARG A 18 15.31 10.33 -18.05
CA ARG A 18 16.14 10.46 -16.83
C ARG A 18 16.57 11.91 -16.55
N GLY A 19 16.08 12.90 -17.31
CA GLY A 19 16.47 14.30 -17.18
C GLY A 19 17.92 14.60 -17.56
N ARG A 20 18.58 13.70 -18.31
CA ARG A 20 19.97 13.88 -18.77
C ARG A 20 20.07 14.65 -20.09
N LEU A 21 18.94 14.88 -20.74
CA LEU A 21 18.83 15.72 -21.93
C LEU A 21 17.74 16.79 -21.68
N PRO A 22 17.91 18.01 -22.22
CA PRO A 22 16.89 19.05 -22.10
C PRO A 22 15.64 18.68 -22.90
N ALA A 23 14.46 18.93 -22.32
CA ALA A 23 13.17 18.67 -22.98
C ALA A 23 12.79 19.73 -24.02
N GLN A 24 13.32 20.94 -23.90
CA GLN A 24 12.96 22.09 -24.73
C GLN A 24 13.16 21.87 -26.25
N PRO A 25 14.31 21.35 -26.73
CA PRO A 25 14.51 21.13 -28.17
C PRO A 25 13.54 20.10 -28.77
N TRP A 26 13.07 19.15 -27.96
CA TRP A 26 12.09 18.15 -28.39
C TRP A 26 10.70 18.76 -28.52
N LEU A 27 10.31 19.64 -27.60
CA LEU A 27 9.06 20.38 -27.70
C LEU A 27 9.03 21.26 -28.96
N GLU A 28 10.11 21.98 -29.25
CA GLU A 28 10.22 22.85 -30.43
C GLU A 28 10.08 22.04 -31.73
N GLN A 29 10.74 20.89 -31.84
CA GLN A 29 10.63 20.00 -33.00
C GLN A 29 9.22 19.42 -33.18
N ILE A 30 8.51 19.11 -32.08
CA ILE A 30 7.12 18.66 -32.14
C ILE A 30 6.20 19.81 -32.60
N GLU A 31 6.40 21.02 -32.09
CA GLU A 31 5.61 22.20 -32.47
C GLU A 31 5.80 22.57 -33.94
N GLN A 32 7.02 22.45 -34.46
CA GLN A 32 7.38 22.72 -35.85
C GLN A 32 6.97 21.58 -36.80
N GLY A 33 6.54 20.42 -36.26
CA GLY A 33 6.18 19.24 -37.05
C GLY A 33 7.38 18.46 -37.59
N GLU A 34 8.59 18.77 -37.13
CA GLU A 34 9.82 18.05 -37.52
C GLU A 34 9.88 16.64 -36.92
N ILE A 35 9.26 16.43 -35.76
CA ILE A 35 9.12 15.12 -35.12
C ILE A 35 7.65 14.87 -34.79
N CYS A 36 7.17 13.66 -35.12
CA CYS A 36 5.84 13.22 -34.73
C CYS A 36 5.75 12.98 -33.21
N ALA A 37 4.67 13.46 -32.59
CA ALA A 37 4.37 13.30 -31.17
C ALA A 37 3.89 11.87 -30.84
N THR A 38 4.73 10.87 -31.12
CA THR A 38 4.44 9.46 -30.84
C THR A 38 4.43 9.17 -29.34
N ALA A 39 3.74 8.11 -28.93
CA ALA A 39 3.56 7.78 -27.50
C ALA A 39 4.88 7.55 -26.75
N ASP A 40 5.92 7.02 -27.40
CA ASP A 40 7.27 6.83 -26.83
C ASP A 40 7.98 8.16 -26.53
N VAL A 41 7.89 9.14 -27.44
CA VAL A 41 8.45 10.49 -27.28
C VAL A 41 7.73 11.23 -26.15
N LEU A 42 6.39 11.22 -26.18
CA LEU A 42 5.58 11.85 -25.13
C LEU A 42 5.83 11.20 -23.76
N ALA A 43 5.99 9.88 -23.71
CA ALA A 43 6.31 9.16 -22.48
C ALA A 43 7.67 9.55 -21.90
N ALA A 44 8.65 9.94 -22.71
CA ALA A 44 9.93 10.47 -22.23
C ALA A 44 9.80 11.91 -21.70
N LEU A 45 8.87 12.70 -22.24
CA LEU A 45 8.66 14.10 -21.88
C LEU A 45 7.77 14.32 -20.64
N LEU A 46 6.80 13.44 -20.36
CA LEU A 46 5.77 13.63 -19.31
C LEU A 46 6.31 14.14 -17.97
N GLY A 47 7.45 13.61 -17.51
CA GLY A 47 8.08 13.99 -16.24
C GLY A 47 9.05 15.17 -16.29
N GLN A 48 9.37 15.67 -17.48
CA GLN A 48 10.42 16.68 -17.70
C GLN A 48 9.85 18.07 -17.99
N LEU A 49 8.55 18.16 -18.29
CA LEU A 49 7.90 19.42 -18.64
C LEU A 49 7.49 20.19 -17.38
N ASN A 50 7.82 21.47 -17.36
CA ASN A 50 7.17 22.43 -16.48
C ASN A 50 5.81 22.85 -17.05
N ARG A 51 5.03 23.63 -16.29
CA ARG A 51 3.70 24.10 -16.71
C ARG A 51 3.70 24.77 -18.09
N ALA A 52 4.64 25.67 -18.35
CA ALA A 52 4.72 26.38 -19.62
C ALA A 52 4.98 25.41 -20.80
N GLY A 53 5.82 24.40 -20.60
CA GLY A 53 6.09 23.34 -21.58
C GLY A 53 4.86 22.47 -21.86
N VAL A 54 4.08 22.14 -20.83
CA VAL A 54 2.81 21.41 -20.99
C VAL A 54 1.80 22.26 -21.78
N GLU A 55 1.61 23.52 -21.41
CA GLU A 55 0.69 24.41 -22.12
C GLU A 55 1.06 24.56 -23.60
N ARG A 56 2.35 24.66 -23.90
CA ARG A 56 2.89 24.68 -25.26
C ARG A 56 2.57 23.40 -26.03
N LEU A 57 2.86 22.24 -25.44
CA LEU A 57 2.53 20.94 -26.01
C LEU A 57 1.03 20.82 -26.34
N LEU A 58 0.17 21.27 -25.42
CA LEU A 58 -1.29 21.21 -25.56
C LEU A 58 -1.86 22.29 -26.51
N ARG A 59 -1.12 23.34 -26.88
CA ARG A 59 -1.52 24.26 -27.97
C ARG A 59 -1.21 23.68 -29.35
N GLY A 60 -0.26 22.73 -29.42
CA GLY A 60 0.21 22.08 -30.63
C GLY A 60 -0.67 20.92 -31.11
N PRO A 61 -0.13 20.01 -31.94
CA PRO A 61 -0.89 18.89 -32.52
C PRO A 61 -1.48 17.94 -31.47
N VAL A 62 -0.81 17.78 -30.33
CA VAL A 62 -1.26 16.93 -29.21
C VAL A 62 -2.55 17.45 -28.56
N GLY A 63 -2.77 18.77 -28.57
CA GLY A 63 -4.03 19.36 -28.09
C GLY A 63 -5.23 19.10 -28.99
N ARG A 64 -4.98 18.86 -30.30
CA ARG A 64 -6.02 18.56 -31.27
C ARG A 64 -6.40 17.08 -31.25
N ASP A 65 -5.40 16.21 -31.08
CA ASP A 65 -5.58 14.77 -30.91
C ASP A 65 -4.75 14.25 -29.72
N PRO A 66 -5.40 13.97 -28.57
CA PRO A 66 -4.70 13.48 -27.38
C PRO A 66 -4.40 11.98 -27.42
N ALA A 67 -4.69 11.23 -28.50
CA ALA A 67 -4.56 9.77 -28.49
C ALA A 67 -3.17 9.27 -28.09
N ALA A 68 -2.11 9.81 -28.70
CA ALA A 68 -0.73 9.43 -28.38
C ALA A 68 -0.33 9.87 -26.95
N LEU A 69 -0.83 11.01 -26.49
CA LEU A 69 -0.60 11.49 -25.13
C LEU A 69 -1.30 10.59 -24.10
N LEU A 70 -2.54 10.18 -24.36
CA LEU A 70 -3.29 9.27 -23.50
C LEU A 70 -2.61 7.91 -23.41
N GLU A 71 -2.11 7.38 -24.53
CA GLU A 71 -1.33 6.14 -24.53
C GLU A 71 -0.06 6.26 -23.68
N ALA A 72 0.71 7.33 -23.87
CA ALA A 72 1.90 7.62 -23.06
C ALA A 72 1.56 7.75 -21.57
N ALA A 73 0.49 8.50 -21.27
CA ALA A 73 0.04 8.80 -19.92
C ALA A 73 -0.41 7.55 -19.16
N ARG A 74 -1.15 6.65 -19.80
CA ARG A 74 -1.58 5.37 -19.19
C ARG A 74 -0.38 4.52 -18.75
N ARG A 75 0.75 4.61 -19.44
CA ARG A 75 1.98 3.86 -19.12
C ARG A 75 2.78 4.53 -18.00
N GLU A 76 2.98 5.85 -18.06
CA GLU A 76 3.95 6.52 -17.19
C GLU A 76 3.31 7.20 -15.97
N LEU A 77 2.18 7.90 -16.13
CA LEU A 77 1.58 8.70 -15.06
C LEU A 77 1.14 7.91 -13.82
N PRO A 78 0.76 6.61 -13.87
CA PRO A 78 0.52 5.84 -12.65
C PRO A 78 1.68 5.86 -11.65
N SER A 79 2.93 5.99 -12.12
CA SER A 79 4.11 6.05 -11.24
C SER A 79 4.53 7.48 -10.85
N MET A 80 4.16 8.48 -11.65
CA MET A 80 4.67 9.85 -11.54
C MET A 80 3.64 10.88 -11.05
N ALA A 81 2.34 10.61 -11.19
CA ALA A 81 1.28 11.61 -10.96
C ALA A 81 1.19 12.12 -9.51
N SER A 82 1.87 11.49 -8.55
CA SER A 82 1.99 11.97 -7.17
C SER A 82 3.21 12.86 -6.93
N ALA A 83 4.11 13.01 -7.91
CA ALA A 83 5.22 13.95 -7.82
C ALA A 83 4.69 15.39 -7.94
N LEU A 84 5.09 16.25 -7.01
CA LEU A 84 4.53 17.60 -6.88
C LEU A 84 4.78 18.43 -8.15
N GLU A 85 5.97 18.31 -8.73
CA GLU A 85 6.39 19.03 -9.93
C GLU A 85 5.54 18.64 -11.13
N VAL A 86 5.28 17.33 -11.29
CA VAL A 86 4.43 16.81 -12.38
C VAL A 86 2.99 17.27 -12.17
N GLN A 87 2.48 17.23 -10.94
CA GLN A 87 1.13 17.69 -10.63
C GLN A 87 0.95 19.19 -10.94
N GLN A 88 1.90 20.03 -10.50
CA GLN A 88 1.91 21.47 -10.75
C GLN A 88 2.02 21.81 -12.24
N ALA A 89 2.73 20.99 -13.01
CA ALA A 89 2.87 21.17 -14.46
C ALA A 89 1.60 20.80 -15.23
N TRP A 90 0.93 19.71 -14.87
CA TRP A 90 -0.10 19.09 -15.72
C TRP A 90 -1.55 19.38 -15.33
N VAL A 91 -1.86 19.59 -14.06
CA VAL A 91 -3.27 19.67 -13.62
C VAL A 91 -4.01 20.88 -14.21
N GLU A 92 -3.46 22.10 -14.09
CA GLU A 92 -4.12 23.30 -14.61
C GLU A 92 -4.29 23.27 -16.14
N PRO A 93 -3.27 22.91 -16.94
CA PRO A 93 -3.44 22.83 -18.40
C PRO A 93 -4.45 21.77 -18.84
N LEU A 94 -4.54 20.63 -18.13
CA LEU A 94 -5.54 19.60 -18.42
C LEU A 94 -6.95 20.03 -18.01
N LEU A 95 -7.11 20.77 -16.92
CA LEU A 95 -8.39 21.38 -16.55
C LEU A 95 -8.83 22.45 -17.56
N ALA A 96 -7.93 23.07 -18.32
CA ALA A 96 -8.31 23.99 -19.39
C ALA A 96 -8.87 23.26 -20.64
N GLN A 97 -8.66 21.95 -20.77
CA GLN A 97 -9.12 21.18 -21.93
C GLN A 97 -10.63 20.90 -21.89
N PRO A 98 -11.28 20.71 -23.05
CA PRO A 98 -12.69 20.36 -23.12
C PRO A 98 -12.96 19.02 -22.43
N PRO A 99 -14.14 18.83 -21.81
CA PRO A 99 -14.49 17.63 -21.06
C PRO A 99 -14.88 16.45 -21.98
N THR A 100 -14.04 16.11 -22.95
CA THR A 100 -14.22 14.91 -23.78
C THR A 100 -13.56 13.70 -23.11
N ALA A 101 -13.97 12.48 -23.48
CA ALA A 101 -13.50 11.26 -22.82
C ALA A 101 -11.97 11.15 -22.72
N PRO A 102 -11.15 11.41 -23.77
CA PRO A 102 -9.69 11.33 -23.65
C PRO A 102 -9.08 12.32 -22.65
N TRP A 103 -9.61 13.54 -22.60
CA TRP A 103 -9.14 14.57 -21.66
C TRP A 103 -9.57 14.28 -20.22
N LEU A 104 -10.80 13.78 -20.04
CA LEU A 104 -11.30 13.28 -18.76
C LEU A 104 -10.44 12.12 -18.25
N GLU A 105 -10.05 11.20 -19.12
CA GLU A 105 -9.13 10.13 -18.76
C GLU A 105 -7.78 10.67 -18.30
N LEU A 106 -7.20 11.62 -19.04
CA LEU A 106 -5.92 12.25 -18.69
C LEU A 106 -5.96 12.96 -17.33
N ILE A 107 -6.96 13.82 -17.08
CA ILE A 107 -7.08 14.50 -15.78
C ILE A 107 -7.40 13.51 -14.65
N GLY A 108 -8.15 12.44 -14.93
CA GLY A 108 -8.48 11.39 -13.97
C GLY A 108 -7.27 10.57 -13.49
N LEU A 109 -6.12 10.66 -14.18
CA LEU A 109 -4.86 10.09 -13.71
C LEU A 109 -4.22 10.92 -12.58
N PHE A 110 -4.62 12.18 -12.39
CA PHE A 110 -4.18 13.00 -11.27
C PHE A 110 -5.22 12.97 -10.15
N ARG A 111 -4.77 12.93 -8.90
CA ARG A 111 -5.67 13.11 -7.75
C ARG A 111 -5.91 14.59 -7.54
N ASP A 112 -7.03 15.10 -8.03
CA ASP A 112 -7.44 16.49 -7.88
C ASP A 112 -8.97 16.58 -7.74
N PRO A 113 -9.51 17.25 -6.70
CA PRO A 113 -10.96 17.34 -6.48
C PRO A 113 -11.75 17.93 -7.65
N ARG A 114 -11.15 18.83 -8.45
CA ARG A 114 -11.80 19.45 -9.63
C ARG A 114 -11.83 18.46 -10.79
N GLY A 115 -10.75 17.68 -10.96
CA GLY A 115 -10.73 16.54 -11.88
C GLY A 115 -11.81 15.51 -11.53
N ALA A 116 -11.93 15.15 -10.25
CA ALA A 116 -12.98 14.27 -9.76
C ALA A 116 -14.40 14.80 -10.04
N ALA A 117 -14.62 16.11 -9.86
CA ALA A 117 -15.90 16.74 -10.17
C ALA A 117 -16.25 16.63 -11.66
N ARG A 118 -15.29 16.82 -12.57
CA ARG A 118 -15.52 16.65 -14.01
C ARG A 118 -15.84 15.21 -14.40
N LEU A 119 -15.16 14.24 -13.80
CA LEU A 119 -15.47 12.82 -14.00
C LEU A 119 -16.91 12.50 -13.59
N ARG A 120 -17.35 13.01 -12.43
CA ARG A 120 -18.74 12.83 -11.96
C ARG A 120 -19.75 13.43 -12.92
N MET A 121 -19.59 14.69 -13.30
CA MET A 121 -20.49 15.35 -14.25
C MET A 121 -20.61 14.59 -15.58
N ALA A 122 -19.49 14.07 -16.09
CA ALA A 122 -19.49 13.30 -17.33
C ALA A 122 -20.21 11.94 -17.18
N LEU A 123 -20.10 11.29 -16.01
CA LEU A 123 -20.78 10.03 -15.72
C LEU A 123 -22.27 10.22 -15.42
N GLU A 124 -22.66 11.33 -14.77
CA GLU A 124 -24.07 11.70 -14.55
C GLU A 124 -24.80 12.00 -15.86
N ALA A 125 -24.10 12.59 -16.83
CA ALA A 125 -24.65 12.86 -18.16
C ALA A 125 -24.66 11.64 -19.07
N ALA A 126 -23.96 10.56 -18.71
CA ALA A 126 -23.81 9.40 -19.56
C ALA A 126 -24.98 8.42 -19.39
N ASP A 127 -25.51 7.91 -20.50
CA ASP A 127 -26.50 6.83 -20.49
C ASP A 127 -25.81 5.47 -20.71
N PRO A 128 -25.78 4.58 -19.70
CA PRO A 128 -25.20 3.24 -19.85
C PRO A 128 -25.89 2.40 -20.95
N ALA A 129 -27.14 2.70 -21.30
CA ALA A 129 -27.88 1.99 -22.34
C ALA A 129 -27.53 2.46 -23.75
N ASP A 130 -26.92 3.63 -23.92
CA ASP A 130 -26.52 4.18 -25.22
C ASP A 130 -25.14 3.63 -25.65
N PRO A 131 -25.06 2.81 -26.72
CA PRO A 131 -23.79 2.27 -27.21
C PRO A 131 -22.81 3.36 -27.68
N ALA A 132 -23.30 4.53 -28.12
CA ALA A 132 -22.44 5.64 -28.52
C ALA A 132 -21.62 6.18 -27.33
N GLN A 133 -22.09 5.94 -26.10
CA GLN A 133 -21.48 6.40 -24.86
C GLN A 133 -20.76 5.29 -24.10
N ALA A 134 -20.59 4.11 -24.70
CA ALA A 134 -19.93 2.96 -24.07
C ALA A 134 -18.50 3.25 -23.56
N ASN A 135 -17.83 4.27 -24.10
CA ASN A 135 -16.49 4.67 -23.63
C ASN A 135 -16.51 5.36 -22.26
N ALA A 136 -17.63 5.91 -21.81
CA ALA A 136 -17.74 6.59 -20.52
C ALA A 136 -17.47 5.64 -19.34
N GLN A 137 -17.71 4.33 -19.49
CA GLN A 137 -17.39 3.33 -18.47
C GLN A 137 -15.90 3.33 -18.08
N ARG A 138 -14.99 3.76 -18.98
CA ARG A 138 -13.55 3.86 -18.69
C ARG A 138 -13.21 4.90 -17.62
N LEU A 139 -14.15 5.82 -17.33
CA LEU A 139 -13.99 6.84 -16.30
C LEU A 139 -14.27 6.30 -14.88
N LEU A 140 -14.99 5.18 -14.74
CA LEU A 140 -15.38 4.63 -13.43
C LEU A 140 -14.17 4.20 -12.57
N PRO A 141 -13.15 3.49 -13.11
CA PRO A 141 -11.93 3.20 -12.34
C PRO A 141 -11.19 4.47 -11.88
N LEU A 142 -11.31 5.57 -12.64
CA LEU A 142 -10.65 6.83 -12.33
C LEU A 142 -11.29 7.52 -11.13
N LEU A 143 -12.60 7.40 -10.89
CA LEU A 143 -13.23 7.81 -9.61
C LEU A 143 -12.60 7.06 -8.43
N GLY A 144 -12.38 5.75 -8.59
CA GLY A 144 -11.67 4.94 -7.60
C GLY A 144 -10.26 5.48 -7.28
N ARG A 145 -9.56 6.00 -8.29
CA ARG A 145 -8.24 6.61 -8.15
C ARG A 145 -8.29 7.94 -7.39
N GLN A 146 -9.37 8.71 -7.52
CA GLN A 146 -9.58 9.99 -6.82
C GLN A 146 -9.73 9.82 -5.31
N ARG A 147 -10.28 8.67 -4.87
CA ARG A 147 -10.46 8.34 -3.44
C ARG A 147 -11.33 9.36 -2.68
N GLN A 148 -12.30 9.97 -3.35
CA GLN A 148 -13.30 10.83 -2.69
C GLN A 148 -14.40 9.93 -2.12
N PRO A 149 -14.64 9.91 -0.79
CA PRO A 149 -15.58 8.96 -0.18
C PRO A 149 -16.99 8.98 -0.77
N GLN A 150 -17.46 10.13 -1.26
CA GLN A 150 -18.78 10.25 -1.88
C GLN A 150 -18.94 9.44 -3.20
N ASP A 151 -17.84 9.15 -3.90
CA ASP A 151 -17.90 8.45 -5.19
C ASP A 151 -18.24 6.96 -5.05
N ALA A 152 -18.10 6.41 -3.83
CA ALA A 152 -18.40 5.00 -3.55
C ALA A 152 -19.88 4.66 -3.79
N ALA A 153 -20.79 5.60 -3.50
CA ALA A 153 -22.23 5.39 -3.68
C ALA A 153 -22.59 5.19 -5.16
N LEU A 154 -22.10 6.06 -6.03
CA LEU A 154 -22.30 5.97 -7.48
C LEU A 154 -21.72 4.67 -8.06
N LEU A 155 -20.50 4.30 -7.63
CA LEU A 155 -19.85 3.07 -8.09
C LEU A 155 -20.61 1.82 -7.63
N LEU A 156 -21.14 1.80 -6.40
CA LEU A 156 -21.97 0.70 -5.91
C LEU A 156 -23.30 0.62 -6.66
N GLU A 157 -23.97 1.75 -6.86
CA GLU A 157 -25.22 1.85 -7.61
C GLU A 157 -25.06 1.26 -9.02
N LEU A 158 -24.06 1.70 -9.77
CA LEU A 158 -23.80 1.20 -11.12
C LEU A 158 -23.37 -0.27 -11.15
N ALA A 159 -22.64 -0.76 -10.15
CA ALA A 159 -22.29 -2.17 -10.06
C ALA A 159 -23.53 -3.06 -9.82
N LEU A 160 -24.48 -2.58 -9.03
CA LEU A 160 -25.71 -3.31 -8.66
C LEU A 160 -26.84 -3.16 -9.69
N ALA A 161 -26.86 -2.06 -10.44
CA ALA A 161 -27.90 -1.76 -11.40
C ALA A 161 -27.93 -2.76 -12.58
N PRO A 162 -29.10 -2.96 -13.21
CA PRO A 162 -29.26 -3.80 -14.41
C PRO A 162 -28.76 -3.10 -15.69
N VAL A 163 -27.56 -2.49 -15.63
CA VAL A 163 -26.89 -1.84 -16.76
C VAL A 163 -25.97 -2.83 -17.49
N PRO A 164 -25.46 -2.52 -18.70
CA PRO A 164 -24.57 -3.43 -19.42
C PRO A 164 -23.39 -3.90 -18.57
N LEU A 165 -23.03 -5.17 -18.72
CA LEU A 165 -22.03 -5.84 -17.89
C LEU A 165 -20.68 -5.11 -17.83
N ALA A 166 -20.29 -4.45 -18.92
CA ALA A 166 -19.04 -3.70 -19.00
C ALA A 166 -19.02 -2.48 -18.06
N TRP A 167 -20.16 -1.78 -17.88
CA TRP A 167 -20.32 -0.72 -16.90
C TRP A 167 -20.25 -1.26 -15.47
N ARG A 168 -20.97 -2.35 -15.19
CA ARG A 168 -20.96 -2.99 -13.87
C ARG A 168 -19.56 -3.42 -13.45
N ARG A 169 -18.80 -4.01 -14.39
CA ARG A 169 -17.39 -4.43 -14.16
C ARG A 169 -16.47 -3.24 -13.93
N ALA A 170 -16.60 -2.18 -14.74
CA ALA A 170 -15.79 -0.97 -14.57
C ALA A 170 -16.09 -0.25 -13.25
N ALA A 171 -17.35 -0.24 -12.81
CA ALA A 171 -17.75 0.27 -11.50
C ALA A 171 -17.13 -0.55 -10.35
N LEU A 172 -17.18 -1.88 -10.45
CA LEU A 172 -16.56 -2.78 -9.48
C LEU A 172 -15.02 -2.65 -9.45
N GLU A 173 -14.39 -2.39 -10.60
CA GLU A 173 -12.97 -2.02 -10.67
C GLU A 173 -12.70 -0.69 -9.96
N GLY A 174 -13.54 0.33 -10.16
CA GLY A 174 -13.47 1.58 -9.39
C GLY A 174 -13.53 1.34 -7.88
N LEU A 175 -14.46 0.50 -7.41
CA LEU A 175 -14.52 0.09 -6.01
C LEU A 175 -13.22 -0.59 -5.56
N ALA A 176 -12.64 -1.46 -6.39
CA ALA A 176 -11.39 -2.15 -6.10
C ALA A 176 -10.18 -1.20 -5.99
N VAL A 177 -10.10 -0.18 -6.86
CA VAL A 177 -9.01 0.80 -6.92
C VAL A 177 -9.01 1.72 -5.69
N GLY A 178 -10.19 2.18 -5.27
CA GLY A 178 -10.34 3.07 -4.12
C GLY A 178 -10.68 2.36 -2.80
N LEU A 179 -10.57 1.04 -2.72
CA LEU A 179 -11.06 0.19 -1.62
C LEU A 179 -10.79 0.74 -0.20
N SER A 180 -9.63 1.35 0.02
CA SER A 180 -9.21 1.89 1.32
C SER A 180 -9.82 3.25 1.69
N ALA A 181 -10.55 3.90 0.78
CA ALA A 181 -11.11 5.24 0.95
C ALA A 181 -12.63 5.24 1.12
N TRP A 182 -13.26 4.07 1.00
CA TRP A 182 -14.72 3.94 1.00
C TRP A 182 -15.28 3.77 2.41
N PRO A 183 -16.50 4.26 2.67
CA PRO A 183 -17.26 3.88 3.85
C PRO A 183 -17.44 2.36 3.91
N LEU A 184 -16.98 1.74 5.01
CA LEU A 184 -16.87 0.27 5.10
C LEU A 184 -18.22 -0.44 5.06
N GLN A 185 -19.24 0.09 5.76
CA GLN A 185 -20.52 -0.61 5.90
C GLN A 185 -21.30 -0.65 4.57
N PRO A 186 -21.55 0.47 3.86
CA PRO A 186 -22.22 0.42 2.55
C PRO A 186 -21.45 -0.45 1.53
N LEU A 187 -20.12 -0.39 1.56
CA LEU A 187 -19.27 -1.21 0.70
C LEU A 187 -19.43 -2.70 1.00
N ALA A 188 -19.41 -3.10 2.27
CA ALA A 188 -19.59 -4.49 2.67
C ALA A 188 -20.96 -5.01 2.23
N ASP A 189 -22.03 -4.25 2.47
CA ASP A 189 -23.39 -4.64 2.13
C ASP A 189 -23.56 -4.79 0.61
N GLY A 190 -23.09 -3.82 -0.17
CA GLY A 190 -23.16 -3.89 -1.63
C GLY A 190 -22.30 -5.02 -2.24
N LEU A 191 -21.10 -5.27 -1.71
CA LEU A 191 -20.27 -6.40 -2.15
C LEU A 191 -20.88 -7.76 -1.76
N GLN A 192 -21.58 -7.86 -0.63
CA GLN A 192 -22.33 -9.06 -0.29
C GLN A 192 -23.48 -9.31 -1.26
N GLN A 193 -24.20 -8.27 -1.66
CA GLN A 193 -25.25 -8.39 -2.67
C GLN A 193 -24.66 -8.81 -4.03
N LEU A 194 -23.57 -8.18 -4.47
CA LEU A 194 -22.86 -8.56 -5.71
C LEU A 194 -22.31 -9.99 -5.67
N SER A 195 -21.97 -10.53 -4.49
CA SER A 195 -21.52 -11.92 -4.36
C SER A 195 -22.61 -12.94 -4.72
N LEU A 196 -23.87 -12.51 -4.80
CA LEU A 196 -25.04 -13.31 -5.22
C LEU A 196 -25.45 -13.03 -6.67
N ASP A 197 -24.65 -12.26 -7.42
CA ASP A 197 -24.99 -11.88 -8.78
C ASP A 197 -25.09 -13.10 -9.72
N LEU A 198 -25.94 -12.97 -10.74
CA LEU A 198 -26.11 -13.99 -11.77
C LEU A 198 -24.88 -14.10 -12.68
N ASP A 199 -24.09 -13.03 -12.86
CA ASP A 199 -22.78 -13.10 -13.52
C ASP A 199 -21.73 -13.65 -12.54
N PRO A 200 -21.21 -14.87 -12.76
CA PRO A 200 -20.23 -15.47 -11.86
C PRO A 200 -18.91 -14.69 -11.82
N GLY A 201 -18.59 -13.91 -12.87
CA GLY A 201 -17.40 -13.06 -12.91
C GLY A 201 -17.48 -11.91 -11.91
N LEU A 202 -18.58 -11.16 -11.92
CA LEU A 202 -18.87 -10.09 -10.95
C LEU A 202 -18.92 -10.64 -9.52
N ALA A 203 -19.68 -11.72 -9.31
CA ALA A 203 -19.80 -12.34 -7.99
C ALA A 203 -18.46 -12.82 -7.44
N ALA A 204 -17.64 -13.46 -8.27
CA ALA A 204 -16.30 -13.89 -7.89
C ALA A 204 -15.37 -12.71 -7.56
N GLN A 205 -15.48 -11.57 -8.26
CA GLN A 205 -14.71 -10.37 -7.95
C GLN A 205 -15.19 -9.71 -6.66
N ALA A 206 -16.50 -9.69 -6.40
CA ALA A 206 -17.07 -9.16 -5.16
C ALA A 206 -16.60 -9.95 -3.92
N VAL A 207 -16.56 -11.28 -4.01
CA VAL A 207 -15.97 -12.15 -2.97
C VAL A 207 -14.50 -11.82 -2.70
N ASP A 208 -13.72 -11.55 -3.76
CA ASP A 208 -12.31 -11.16 -3.61
C ASP A 208 -12.15 -9.79 -2.94
N LEU A 209 -13.06 -8.85 -3.19
CA LEU A 209 -13.06 -7.54 -2.53
C LEU A 209 -13.53 -7.63 -1.08
N LEU A 210 -14.57 -8.41 -0.77
CA LEU A 210 -14.98 -8.70 0.61
C LEU A 210 -13.80 -9.24 1.42
N ALA A 211 -13.05 -10.20 0.86
CA ALA A 211 -11.88 -10.79 1.50
C ALA A 211 -10.75 -9.77 1.80
N ARG A 212 -10.76 -8.60 1.15
CA ARG A 212 -9.76 -7.54 1.31
C ARG A 212 -10.21 -6.44 2.28
N LEU A 213 -11.45 -6.45 2.75
CA LEU A 213 -11.93 -5.53 3.78
C LEU A 213 -11.30 -5.85 5.14
N PRO A 214 -11.22 -4.89 6.08
CA PRO A 214 -10.69 -5.12 7.43
C PRO A 214 -11.33 -6.33 8.14
N ASP A 215 -12.66 -6.48 8.05
CA ASP A 215 -13.41 -7.60 8.62
C ASP A 215 -13.75 -8.68 7.58
N GLY A 216 -12.94 -8.81 6.53
CA GLY A 216 -13.28 -9.61 5.35
C GLY A 216 -13.69 -11.05 5.66
N GLN A 217 -13.04 -11.71 6.62
CA GLN A 217 -13.42 -13.06 7.07
C GLN A 217 -14.83 -13.11 7.66
N ARG A 218 -15.21 -12.13 8.49
CA ARG A 218 -16.55 -12.02 9.05
C ARG A 218 -17.57 -11.81 7.94
N GLN A 219 -17.28 -10.91 7.01
CA GLN A 219 -18.15 -10.60 5.87
C GLN A 219 -18.35 -11.83 4.96
N LEU A 220 -17.28 -12.57 4.67
CA LEU A 220 -17.37 -13.81 3.89
C LEU A 220 -18.20 -14.88 4.59
N ARG A 221 -18.10 -15.03 5.92
CA ARG A 221 -18.94 -15.98 6.67
C ARG A 221 -20.43 -15.65 6.60
N GLN A 222 -20.81 -14.39 6.40
CA GLN A 222 -22.21 -14.01 6.18
C GLN A 222 -22.77 -14.52 4.84
N LEU A 223 -21.93 -15.02 3.93
CA LEU A 223 -22.38 -15.72 2.72
C LEU A 223 -22.70 -17.20 2.96
N GLN A 224 -22.41 -17.73 4.15
CA GLN A 224 -22.73 -19.12 4.49
C GLN A 224 -24.24 -19.37 4.40
N GLY A 225 -24.62 -20.46 3.73
CA GLY A 225 -26.03 -20.83 3.52
C GLY A 225 -26.71 -20.11 2.35
N LYS A 226 -26.04 -19.14 1.70
CA LYS A 226 -26.56 -18.50 0.48
C LYS A 226 -26.25 -19.36 -0.75
N THR A 227 -27.14 -19.33 -1.74
CA THR A 227 -26.94 -20.02 -3.02
C THR A 227 -25.94 -19.25 -3.88
N LEU A 228 -24.76 -19.84 -4.09
CA LEU A 228 -23.68 -19.27 -4.91
C LEU A 228 -23.40 -20.17 -6.12
N ALA A 229 -23.00 -19.58 -7.24
CA ALA A 229 -22.53 -20.35 -8.39
C ALA A 229 -21.29 -21.20 -8.00
N PRO A 230 -21.08 -22.40 -8.58
CA PRO A 230 -20.00 -23.30 -8.15
C PRO A 230 -18.59 -22.67 -8.15
N SER A 231 -18.25 -21.90 -9.19
CA SER A 231 -16.97 -21.18 -9.28
C SER A 231 -16.80 -20.10 -8.19
N VAL A 232 -17.91 -19.50 -7.74
CA VAL A 232 -17.95 -18.54 -6.65
C VAL A 232 -17.82 -19.24 -5.30
N VAL A 233 -18.46 -20.41 -5.11
CA VAL A 233 -18.28 -21.26 -3.92
C VAL A 233 -16.83 -21.64 -3.72
N ASP A 234 -16.14 -22.08 -4.77
CA ASP A 234 -14.73 -22.45 -4.70
C ASP A 234 -13.83 -21.26 -4.37
N ARG A 235 -14.15 -20.08 -4.92
CA ARG A 235 -13.43 -18.85 -4.57
C ARG A 235 -13.71 -18.42 -3.13
N TRP A 236 -14.96 -18.44 -2.69
CA TRP A 236 -15.37 -18.13 -1.32
C TRP A 236 -14.70 -19.06 -0.30
N ARG A 237 -14.75 -20.39 -0.52
CA ARG A 237 -14.09 -21.38 0.34
C ARG A 237 -12.59 -21.16 0.44
N ARG A 238 -11.93 -20.81 -0.67
CA ARG A 238 -10.49 -20.46 -0.67
C ARG A 238 -10.22 -19.20 0.14
N ARG A 239 -11.07 -18.17 0.02
CA ARG A 239 -10.92 -16.93 0.80
C ARG A 239 -11.20 -17.10 2.29
N LEU A 240 -12.00 -18.09 2.68
CA LEU A 240 -12.20 -18.46 4.08
C LEU A 240 -11.04 -19.26 4.69
N GLN A 241 -10.14 -19.83 3.87
CA GLN A 241 -8.96 -20.51 4.41
C GLN A 241 -7.98 -19.47 4.93
N ARG A 242 -7.53 -19.66 6.18
CA ARG A 242 -6.45 -18.88 6.77
C ARG A 242 -5.11 -19.43 6.28
N ALA A 243 -4.35 -18.60 5.56
CA ALA A 243 -2.97 -18.93 5.21
C ALA A 243 -2.12 -19.06 6.47
N PRO A 244 -1.20 -20.03 6.53
CA PRO A 244 -0.26 -20.10 7.63
C PRO A 244 0.62 -18.85 7.65
N LEU A 245 0.97 -18.41 8.86
CA LEU A 245 1.77 -17.21 9.07
C LEU A 245 3.22 -17.55 9.34
N VAL A 246 4.11 -16.69 8.83
CA VAL A 246 5.51 -16.63 9.25
C VAL A 246 5.76 -15.24 9.82
N LEU A 247 5.85 -15.14 11.14
CA LEU A 247 6.16 -13.90 11.86
C LEU A 247 7.66 -13.67 11.79
N VAL A 248 8.09 -12.61 11.11
CA VAL A 248 9.51 -12.25 11.01
C VAL A 248 9.85 -11.26 12.10
N VAL A 249 10.76 -11.65 12.99
CA VAL A 249 11.17 -10.88 14.16
C VAL A 249 12.66 -10.60 14.11
N HIS A 250 13.14 -9.61 14.86
CA HIS A 250 14.58 -9.34 14.88
C HIS A 250 15.38 -10.52 15.49
N GLY A 251 14.85 -11.13 16.56
CA GLY A 251 15.57 -12.11 17.37
C GLY A 251 16.68 -11.49 18.23
N ARG A 252 17.43 -12.33 18.94
CA ARG A 252 18.67 -11.99 19.64
C ARG A 252 19.87 -12.55 18.86
N GLN A 253 21.08 -12.33 19.39
CA GLN A 253 22.28 -13.00 18.88
C GLN A 253 22.08 -14.52 18.80
N ALA A 254 22.69 -15.14 17.78
CA ALA A 254 22.49 -16.54 17.42
C ALA A 254 21.04 -16.93 17.04
N GLY A 255 20.14 -15.97 16.82
CA GLY A 255 18.80 -16.24 16.33
C GLY A 255 17.77 -16.58 17.40
N VAL A 256 18.11 -16.45 18.69
CA VAL A 256 17.19 -16.76 19.80
C VAL A 256 15.96 -15.85 19.75
N ILE A 257 14.78 -16.46 19.82
CA ILE A 257 13.50 -15.75 19.79
C ILE A 257 13.03 -15.51 21.24
N PRO A 258 12.79 -14.25 21.66
CA PRO A 258 12.26 -13.94 22.99
C PRO A 258 10.96 -14.70 23.32
N GLU A 259 10.81 -15.17 24.55
CA GLU A 259 9.65 -15.96 25.01
C GLU A 259 8.31 -15.27 24.73
N VAL A 260 8.22 -13.95 24.97
CA VAL A 260 7.00 -13.17 24.69
C VAL A 260 6.54 -13.24 23.22
N LEU A 261 7.47 -13.40 22.28
CA LEU A 261 7.14 -13.58 20.85
C LEU A 261 6.74 -15.02 20.53
N GLN A 262 7.30 -16.00 21.25
CA GLN A 262 6.88 -17.39 21.15
C GLN A 262 5.45 -17.56 21.69
N GLN A 263 5.14 -16.94 22.84
CA GLN A 263 3.81 -16.95 23.42
C GLN A 263 2.78 -16.29 22.49
N LEU A 264 3.10 -15.11 21.93
CA LEU A 264 2.24 -14.46 20.93
C LEU A 264 1.94 -15.41 19.75
N ALA A 265 2.95 -16.14 19.27
CA ALA A 265 2.76 -17.08 18.16
C ALA A 265 1.87 -18.27 18.54
N ALA A 266 2.04 -18.82 19.75
CA ALA A 266 1.20 -19.92 20.26
C ALA A 266 -0.27 -19.47 20.45
N ASP A 267 -0.50 -18.34 21.11
CA ASP A 267 -1.83 -17.76 21.29
C ASP A 267 -2.49 -17.47 19.94
N LEU A 268 -1.70 -16.99 18.98
CA LEU A 268 -2.16 -16.70 17.63
C LEU A 268 -2.50 -17.96 16.83
N GLU A 269 -1.69 -19.02 16.93
CA GLU A 269 -1.99 -20.30 16.29
C GLU A 269 -3.28 -20.90 16.85
N GLN A 270 -3.45 -20.87 18.17
CA GLN A 270 -4.64 -21.38 18.85
C GLN A 270 -5.89 -20.59 18.44
N SER A 271 -5.87 -19.26 18.59
CA SER A 271 -7.01 -18.39 18.24
C SER A 271 -7.35 -18.48 16.75
N ARG A 272 -6.33 -18.53 15.88
CA ARG A 272 -6.57 -18.54 14.44
C ARG A 272 -6.88 -19.94 13.88
N SER A 273 -6.58 -21.00 14.63
CA SER A 273 -6.67 -22.40 14.18
C SER A 273 -5.92 -22.66 12.86
N ALA A 274 -4.79 -21.98 12.65
CA ALA A 274 -3.92 -22.15 11.48
C ALA A 274 -2.45 -21.98 11.90
N PRO A 275 -1.51 -22.71 11.26
CA PRO A 275 -0.11 -22.74 11.70
C PRO A 275 0.57 -21.37 11.73
N VAL A 276 1.36 -21.13 12.77
CA VAL A 276 2.17 -19.91 12.92
C VAL A 276 3.62 -20.28 13.22
N LEU A 277 4.53 -19.86 12.36
CA LEU A 277 5.97 -19.97 12.59
C LEU A 277 6.56 -18.62 12.95
N VAL A 278 7.63 -18.63 13.74
CA VAL A 278 8.43 -17.43 14.04
C VAL A 278 9.82 -17.59 13.45
N GLN A 279 10.26 -16.62 12.67
CA GLN A 279 11.59 -16.59 12.05
C GLN A 279 12.35 -15.34 12.51
N ALA A 280 13.49 -15.54 13.16
CA ALA A 280 14.43 -14.46 13.42
C ALA A 280 15.23 -14.08 12.15
N LEU A 281 15.54 -12.80 11.97
CA LEU A 281 16.22 -12.28 10.78
C LEU A 281 17.58 -12.94 10.50
N THR A 282 18.35 -13.20 11.57
CA THR A 282 19.73 -13.70 11.49
C THR A 282 19.84 -15.20 11.80
N ALA A 283 18.72 -15.90 11.87
CA ALA A 283 18.67 -17.33 12.17
C ALA A 283 18.44 -18.15 10.89
N THR A 284 18.79 -19.43 10.96
CA THR A 284 18.30 -20.41 9.98
C THR A 284 16.76 -20.38 9.98
N SER A 285 16.17 -20.44 8.79
CA SER A 285 14.70 -20.49 8.66
C SER A 285 14.14 -21.67 9.44
N PRO A 286 12.99 -21.51 10.14
CA PRO A 286 12.39 -22.61 10.89
C PRO A 286 11.99 -23.74 9.95
N GLU A 287 12.07 -24.98 10.42
CA GLU A 287 11.50 -26.12 9.71
C GLU A 287 9.98 -26.03 9.75
N ALA A 288 9.36 -26.29 8.60
CA ALA A 288 7.91 -26.26 8.46
C ALA A 288 7.42 -27.70 8.36
N ASP A 289 6.48 -28.05 9.24
CA ASP A 289 5.91 -29.39 9.32
C ASP A 289 4.84 -29.64 8.23
N GLU A 290 4.32 -30.87 8.19
CA GLU A 290 3.29 -31.25 7.23
C GLU A 290 2.01 -30.41 7.39
N ARG A 291 1.65 -30.04 8.63
CA ARG A 291 0.46 -29.23 8.92
C ARG A 291 0.58 -27.84 8.32
N PHE A 292 1.74 -27.22 8.42
CA PHE A 292 2.05 -25.93 7.79
C PHE A 292 1.91 -26.01 6.28
N TRP A 293 2.54 -26.99 5.64
CA TRP A 293 2.50 -27.13 4.18
C TRP A 293 1.11 -27.48 3.66
N TRP A 294 0.36 -28.30 4.38
CA TRP A 294 -1.04 -28.60 4.06
C TRP A 294 -1.93 -27.36 4.14
N ALA A 295 -1.77 -26.55 5.19
CA ALA A 295 -2.49 -25.28 5.33
C ALA A 295 -2.11 -24.30 4.20
N ALA A 296 -0.83 -24.21 3.85
CA ALA A 296 -0.35 -23.38 2.74
C ALA A 296 -0.97 -23.80 1.41
N ARG A 297 -1.04 -25.11 1.13
CA ARG A 297 -1.66 -25.67 -0.08
C ARG A 297 -3.15 -25.34 -0.15
N ARG A 298 -3.88 -25.52 0.96
CA ARG A 298 -5.33 -25.25 1.01
C ARG A 298 -5.66 -23.77 0.84
N ALA A 299 -4.85 -22.90 1.44
CA ALA A 299 -5.01 -21.45 1.28
C ALA A 299 -4.46 -20.93 -0.06
N GLY A 300 -3.62 -21.70 -0.74
CA GLY A 300 -2.86 -21.27 -1.93
C GLY A 300 -1.86 -20.16 -1.61
N ALA A 301 -1.47 -19.99 -0.34
CA ALA A 301 -0.61 -18.88 0.08
C ALA A 301 0.12 -19.16 1.39
N ILE A 302 1.22 -18.43 1.59
CA ILE A 302 1.90 -18.25 2.88
C ILE A 302 1.96 -16.75 3.15
N SER A 303 1.61 -16.32 4.36
CA SER A 303 1.61 -14.91 4.74
C SER A 303 2.84 -14.60 5.61
N LEU A 304 3.80 -13.86 5.06
CA LEU A 304 5.00 -13.39 5.76
C LEU A 304 4.70 -12.03 6.42
N VAL A 305 4.82 -11.94 7.73
CA VAL A 305 4.44 -10.76 8.53
C VAL A 305 5.64 -10.20 9.30
N PRO A 306 6.25 -9.09 8.85
CA PRO A 306 7.39 -8.51 9.55
C PRO A 306 6.97 -7.72 10.79
N LEU A 307 7.28 -8.22 11.98
CA LEU A 307 7.08 -7.55 13.26
C LEU A 307 8.26 -6.61 13.58
N LEU A 308 8.61 -5.77 12.60
CA LEU A 308 9.64 -4.73 12.71
C LEU A 308 8.97 -3.37 12.89
N LEU A 309 9.55 -2.51 13.73
CA LEU A 309 8.95 -1.21 14.08
C LEU A 309 9.40 -0.07 13.16
N LEU A 310 10.52 -0.23 12.48
CA LEU A 310 11.17 0.83 11.70
C LEU A 310 11.61 0.32 10.31
N PRO A 311 11.65 1.21 9.29
CA PRO A 311 12.01 0.85 7.91
C PRO A 311 13.54 0.77 7.68
N GLY A 312 14.27 0.12 8.58
CA GLY A 312 15.73 -0.09 8.45
C GLY A 312 16.08 -1.11 7.36
N ASP A 313 17.37 -1.41 7.22
CA ASP A 313 17.89 -2.36 6.22
C ASP A 313 17.26 -3.75 6.36
N HIS A 314 16.95 -4.18 7.57
CA HIS A 314 16.20 -5.41 7.83
C HIS A 314 14.85 -5.47 7.09
N ALA A 315 14.06 -4.40 7.16
CA ALA A 315 12.76 -4.34 6.49
C ALA A 315 12.92 -4.27 4.96
N ARG A 316 13.99 -3.61 4.49
CA ARG A 316 14.21 -3.29 3.07
C ARG A 316 14.93 -4.40 2.30
N SER A 317 15.80 -5.16 2.95
CA SER A 317 16.72 -6.12 2.32
C SER A 317 16.47 -7.53 2.81
N ASP A 318 16.44 -7.76 4.12
CA ASP A 318 16.36 -9.10 4.69
C ASP A 318 14.98 -9.72 4.55
N VAL A 319 13.92 -8.96 4.85
CA VAL A 319 12.54 -9.44 4.64
C VAL A 319 12.29 -9.87 3.19
N PRO A 320 12.66 -9.10 2.13
CA PRO A 320 12.57 -9.60 0.76
C PRO A 320 13.43 -10.84 0.48
N ALA A 321 14.60 -10.98 1.10
CA ALA A 321 15.42 -12.19 0.98
C ALA A 321 14.74 -13.43 1.61
N ILE A 322 14.21 -13.28 2.83
CA ILE A 322 13.41 -14.29 3.52
C ILE A 322 12.20 -14.69 2.66
N ALA A 323 11.50 -13.72 2.07
CA ALA A 323 10.37 -14.01 1.17
C ALA A 323 10.79 -14.83 -0.06
N ARG A 324 11.96 -14.55 -0.66
CA ARG A 324 12.50 -15.37 -1.77
C ARG A 324 12.81 -16.79 -1.32
N HIS A 325 13.41 -16.94 -0.15
CA HIS A 325 13.72 -18.26 0.41
C HIS A 325 12.46 -19.10 0.66
N TRP A 326 11.40 -18.51 1.22
CA TRP A 326 10.12 -19.21 1.39
C TRP A 326 9.46 -19.61 0.06
N ARG A 327 9.62 -18.80 -1.00
CA ARG A 327 9.13 -19.18 -2.34
C ARG A 327 9.89 -20.39 -2.88
N GLN A 328 11.20 -20.43 -2.70
CA GLN A 328 12.03 -21.57 -3.10
C GLN A 328 11.61 -22.84 -2.35
N ARG A 329 11.35 -22.75 -1.04
CA ARG A 329 10.87 -23.88 -0.23
C ARG A 329 9.49 -24.36 -0.65
N ALA A 330 8.55 -23.45 -0.90
CA ALA A 330 7.22 -23.82 -1.38
C ALA A 330 7.28 -24.55 -2.75
N ALA A 331 8.16 -24.08 -3.65
CA ALA A 331 8.41 -24.75 -4.93
C ALA A 331 9.03 -26.15 -4.74
N ALA A 332 10.02 -26.28 -3.85
CA ALA A 332 10.67 -27.56 -3.54
C ALA A 332 9.71 -28.57 -2.88
N ALA A 333 8.75 -28.11 -2.10
CA ALA A 333 7.70 -28.94 -1.50
C ALA A 333 6.62 -29.40 -2.52
N MET A 334 6.82 -29.15 -3.83
CA MET A 334 5.88 -29.46 -4.91
C MET A 334 4.48 -28.86 -4.69
N LEU A 335 4.41 -27.75 -3.97
CA LEU A 335 3.17 -27.02 -3.73
C LEU A 335 2.93 -26.05 -4.89
N GLY A 336 2.57 -26.60 -6.06
CA GLY A 336 2.19 -25.81 -7.23
C GLY A 336 1.17 -24.72 -6.85
N ASP A 337 1.41 -23.50 -7.35
CA ASP A 337 0.60 -22.28 -7.18
C ASP A 337 0.52 -21.62 -5.79
N VAL A 338 1.29 -22.07 -4.79
CA VAL A 338 1.34 -21.36 -3.49
C VAL A 338 2.08 -20.03 -3.59
N VAL A 339 1.38 -18.93 -3.30
CA VAL A 339 1.95 -17.58 -3.35
C VAL A 339 2.45 -17.13 -1.97
N VAL A 340 3.72 -16.74 -1.87
CA VAL A 340 4.25 -16.07 -0.67
C VAL A 340 3.89 -14.59 -0.70
N ARG A 341 2.95 -14.20 0.18
CA ARG A 341 2.46 -12.83 0.37
C ARG A 341 3.24 -12.15 1.48
N ARG A 342 3.87 -11.02 1.17
CA ARG A 342 4.56 -10.19 2.17
C ARG A 342 3.62 -9.08 2.64
N ARG A 343 3.42 -8.99 3.95
CA ARG A 343 2.73 -7.85 4.59
C ARG A 343 3.70 -6.69 4.81
N PRO A 344 3.21 -5.44 4.88
CA PRO A 344 4.02 -4.32 5.38
C PRO A 344 4.57 -4.62 6.78
N PHE A 345 5.73 -4.07 7.12
CA PHE A 345 6.25 -4.17 8.48
C PHE A 345 5.31 -3.49 9.48
N LEU A 346 5.27 -3.95 10.72
CA LEU A 346 4.34 -3.49 11.76
C LEU A 346 4.32 -1.96 11.92
N GLY A 347 5.48 -1.31 11.91
CA GLY A 347 5.56 0.16 11.99
C GLY A 347 4.79 0.90 10.88
N ALA A 348 4.61 0.30 9.70
CA ALA A 348 3.86 0.89 8.60
C ALA A 348 2.33 0.77 8.75
N TRP A 349 1.82 0.10 9.80
CA TRP A 349 0.39 -0.11 9.96
C TRP A 349 -0.24 1.12 10.62
N PRO A 350 -1.21 1.80 9.99
CA PRO A 350 -1.81 3.01 10.58
C PRO A 350 -2.42 2.77 11.96
N GLN A 351 -3.11 1.64 12.15
CA GLN A 351 -3.72 1.29 13.45
C GLN A 351 -2.67 1.08 14.55
N TRP A 352 -1.49 0.57 14.19
CA TRP A 352 -0.37 0.44 15.12
C TRP A 352 0.18 1.81 15.52
N GLN A 353 0.32 2.73 14.57
CA GLN A 353 0.79 4.09 14.85
C GLN A 353 -0.16 4.85 15.77
N HIS A 354 -1.47 4.73 15.57
CA HIS A 354 -2.47 5.31 16.47
C HIS A 354 -2.44 4.68 17.86
N LEU A 355 -2.38 3.34 17.96
CA LEU A 355 -2.24 2.66 19.25
C LEU A 355 -1.01 3.17 20.01
N LEU A 356 0.13 3.29 19.33
CA LEU A 356 1.34 3.81 19.95
C LEU A 356 1.18 5.26 20.39
N ALA A 357 0.53 6.12 19.60
CA ALA A 357 0.27 7.50 19.99
C ALA A 357 -0.58 7.57 21.26
N ASP A 358 -1.67 6.81 21.31
CA ASP A 358 -2.58 6.76 22.47
C ASP A 358 -1.84 6.24 23.73
N LEU A 359 -1.08 5.15 23.59
CA LEU A 359 -0.31 4.58 24.69
C LEU A 359 0.76 5.54 25.23
N LEU A 360 1.48 6.23 24.34
CA LEU A 360 2.52 7.18 24.76
C LEU A 360 1.89 8.42 25.40
N ALA A 361 0.79 8.94 24.86
CA ALA A 361 0.07 10.06 25.45
C ALA A 361 -0.48 9.71 26.86
N GLU A 362 -1.09 8.54 27.02
CA GLU A 362 -1.60 8.06 28.32
C GLU A 362 -0.47 7.93 29.35
N ARG A 363 0.68 7.39 28.95
CA ARG A 363 1.82 7.16 29.85
C ARG A 363 2.59 8.43 30.17
N ALA A 364 2.73 9.34 29.21
CA ALA A 364 3.36 10.62 29.42
C ALA A 364 2.53 11.50 30.36
N GLY A 365 1.22 11.59 30.11
CA GLY A 365 0.42 12.70 30.64
C GLY A 365 1.03 14.03 30.21
N ASP A 366 1.23 14.95 31.15
CA ASP A 366 1.90 16.24 30.90
C ASP A 366 3.43 16.16 30.96
N ARG A 367 4.01 14.97 31.18
CA ARG A 367 5.46 14.80 31.37
C ARG A 367 6.18 14.76 30.01
N PRO A 368 7.37 15.38 29.88
CA PRO A 368 8.14 15.32 28.65
C PRO A 368 8.56 13.87 28.36
N LEU A 369 8.15 13.35 27.20
CA LEU A 369 8.45 12.00 26.73
C LEU A 369 9.34 12.04 25.49
N ALA A 370 10.31 11.13 25.46
CA ALA A 370 11.10 10.82 24.27
C ALA A 370 11.04 9.32 23.95
N TRP A 371 10.76 8.97 22.69
CA TRP A 371 10.85 7.58 22.25
C TRP A 371 12.23 7.28 21.65
N LEU A 372 12.80 6.17 22.05
CA LEU A 372 14.18 5.81 21.72
C LEU A 372 14.20 4.79 20.61
N HIS A 373 15.00 5.05 19.58
CA HIS A 373 15.12 4.15 18.45
C HIS A 373 16.57 3.94 18.05
N HIS A 374 16.85 2.81 17.42
CA HIS A 374 18.18 2.59 16.86
C HIS A 374 18.44 3.59 15.71
N PRO A 375 19.69 4.08 15.55
CA PRO A 375 20.04 4.94 14.43
C PRO A 375 19.70 4.30 13.08
N LEU A 376 19.08 5.08 12.20
CA LEU A 376 18.72 4.71 10.84
C LEU A 376 19.42 5.64 9.85
N GLN A 377 19.75 5.13 8.67
CA GLN A 377 20.38 5.91 7.60
C GLN A 377 19.44 6.10 6.39
N GLY A 378 19.65 7.19 5.66
CA GLY A 378 18.99 7.47 4.37
C GLY A 378 17.70 8.31 4.44
N ALA A 379 17.35 8.93 3.31
CA ALA A 379 16.25 9.88 3.19
C ALA A 379 14.86 9.26 3.49
N LEU A 380 14.65 7.99 3.14
CA LEU A 380 13.39 7.31 3.45
C LEU A 380 13.19 7.14 4.96
N SER A 381 14.24 6.73 5.68
CA SER A 381 14.23 6.59 7.13
C SER A 381 13.96 7.93 7.79
N ALA A 382 14.63 9.00 7.34
CA ALA A 382 14.42 10.36 7.85
C ALA A 382 12.95 10.80 7.67
N ARG A 383 12.39 10.65 6.46
CA ARG A 383 10.98 10.97 6.18
C ARG A 383 10.02 10.19 7.07
N TYR A 384 10.27 8.90 7.27
CA TYR A 384 9.45 8.06 8.11
C TYR A 384 9.53 8.46 9.60
N LEU A 385 10.73 8.78 10.12
CA LEU A 385 10.91 9.24 11.50
C LEU A 385 10.21 10.59 11.72
N SER A 386 10.29 11.52 10.77
CA SER A 386 9.55 12.79 10.84
C SER A 386 8.04 12.57 10.85
N HIS A 387 7.53 11.68 9.99
CA HIS A 387 6.11 11.28 10.00
C HIS A 387 5.72 10.66 11.34
N LEU A 388 6.50 9.70 11.83
CA LEU A 388 6.21 9.00 13.08
C LEU A 388 6.22 9.96 14.27
N ALA A 389 7.17 10.89 14.35
CA ALA A 389 7.19 11.92 15.38
C ALA A 389 5.92 12.80 15.34
N ALA A 390 5.46 13.17 14.14
CA ALA A 390 4.22 13.94 13.99
C ALA A 390 2.98 13.14 14.43
N VAL A 391 2.92 11.84 14.14
CA VAL A 391 1.79 10.98 14.57
C VAL A 391 1.81 10.72 16.07
N LEU A 392 2.99 10.47 16.65
CA LEU A 392 3.13 10.16 18.08
C LEU A 392 3.05 11.41 18.96
N GLY A 393 3.19 12.62 18.41
CA GLY A 393 3.20 13.87 19.17
C GLY A 393 4.45 14.09 20.03
N HIS A 394 5.45 13.22 19.91
CA HIS A 394 6.66 13.22 20.74
C HIS A 394 7.93 13.08 19.88
N PRO A 395 9.06 13.68 20.29
CA PRO A 395 10.32 13.56 19.57
C PRO A 395 10.90 12.14 19.64
N GLY A 396 11.45 11.69 18.53
CA GLY A 396 12.24 10.47 18.44
C GLY A 396 13.73 10.75 18.63
N VAL A 397 14.37 9.95 19.47
CA VAL A 397 15.80 10.09 19.78
C VAL A 397 16.57 8.86 19.28
N ALA A 398 17.47 9.12 18.34
CA ALA A 398 18.38 8.10 17.82
C ALA A 398 19.39 7.71 18.91
N THR A 399 19.34 6.46 19.33
CA THR A 399 20.06 5.96 20.51
C THR A 399 20.78 4.66 20.13
N ALA A 400 22.11 4.71 20.03
CA ALA A 400 22.91 3.52 19.78
C ALA A 400 22.88 2.58 21.00
N TYR A 401 22.87 1.27 20.78
CA TYR A 401 22.89 0.29 21.88
C TYR A 401 24.11 0.42 22.80
N SER A 402 25.22 0.95 22.29
CA SER A 402 26.50 1.06 22.99
C SER A 402 26.61 2.28 23.90
N ASP A 403 25.85 3.34 23.64
CA ASP A 403 25.93 4.60 24.40
C ASP A 403 24.58 5.34 24.37
N PRO A 404 23.60 4.87 25.17
CA PRO A 404 22.31 5.54 25.24
C PRO A 404 22.38 6.89 25.97
N GLN A 405 23.41 7.14 26.78
CA GLN A 405 23.50 8.33 27.62
C GLN A 405 23.87 9.59 26.83
N ALA A 406 24.80 9.49 25.87
CA ALA A 406 25.19 10.64 25.06
C ALA A 406 24.02 11.23 24.26
N ALA A 407 23.15 10.38 23.71
CA ALA A 407 21.98 10.81 22.94
C ALA A 407 20.92 11.53 23.80
N LEU A 408 20.75 11.09 25.05
CA LEU A 408 19.83 11.69 26.01
C LEU A 408 20.36 13.02 26.57
N ALA A 409 21.67 13.11 26.84
CA ALA A 409 22.31 14.33 27.33
C ALA A 409 22.26 15.48 26.30
N ALA A 410 22.18 15.16 25.01
CA ALA A 410 22.08 16.15 23.93
C ALA A 410 20.65 16.71 23.74
N GLN A 411 19.64 16.22 24.48
CA GLN A 411 18.28 16.71 24.35
C GLN A 411 18.10 18.10 24.98
N PRO A 412 17.34 19.03 24.34
CA PRO A 412 17.12 20.37 24.88
C PRO A 412 16.42 20.39 26.24
N GLN A 413 15.54 19.41 26.48
CA GLN A 413 14.85 19.21 27.74
C GLN A 413 15.02 17.75 28.15
N PRO A 414 15.44 17.45 29.40
CA PRO A 414 15.58 16.08 29.85
C PRO A 414 14.20 15.41 29.89
N PRO A 415 14.02 14.27 29.21
CA PRO A 415 12.75 13.54 29.25
C PRO A 415 12.52 12.96 30.65
N ALA A 416 11.31 13.08 31.14
CA ALA A 416 10.86 12.42 32.37
C ALA A 416 10.35 11.01 32.11
N VAL A 417 9.98 10.70 30.86
CA VAL A 417 9.57 9.37 30.40
C VAL A 417 10.36 8.98 29.15
N LEU A 418 10.96 7.80 29.20
CA LEU A 418 11.69 7.18 28.09
C LEU A 418 10.89 6.00 27.56
N ALA A 419 10.61 6.01 26.27
CA ALA A 419 9.89 4.92 25.60
C ALA A 419 10.81 4.18 24.62
N PRO A 420 11.48 3.09 25.03
CA PRO A 420 12.25 2.27 24.10
C PRO A 420 11.31 1.71 23.03
N LEU A 421 11.55 2.05 21.77
CA LEU A 421 10.77 1.54 20.64
C LEU A 421 11.23 0.12 20.31
N THR A 422 10.93 -0.81 21.23
CA THR A 422 11.30 -2.22 21.16
C THR A 422 10.05 -3.07 21.33
N LEU A 423 9.83 -4.00 20.40
CA LEU A 423 8.64 -4.85 20.47
C LEU A 423 8.77 -5.88 21.60
N ALA A 424 9.93 -6.51 21.70
CA ALA A 424 10.27 -7.49 22.72
C ALA A 424 11.58 -7.07 23.42
N PRO A 425 11.87 -7.62 24.62
CA PRO A 425 13.11 -7.33 25.33
C PRO A 425 14.36 -7.50 24.43
N ASN A 426 15.20 -6.47 24.41
CA ASN A 426 16.48 -6.46 23.70
C ASN A 426 17.56 -5.74 24.54
N ARG A 427 18.78 -5.67 23.99
CA ARG A 427 19.93 -5.01 24.65
C ARG A 427 19.66 -3.56 25.06
N LEU A 428 18.89 -2.79 24.28
CA LEU A 428 18.55 -1.40 24.65
C LEU A 428 17.69 -1.37 25.90
N SER A 429 16.56 -2.09 25.90
CA SER A 429 15.68 -2.15 27.07
C SER A 429 16.38 -2.72 28.31
N GLU A 430 17.27 -3.70 28.14
CA GLU A 430 18.08 -4.26 29.22
C GLU A 430 19.09 -3.22 29.74
N SER A 431 19.80 -2.51 28.86
CA SER A 431 20.79 -1.49 29.23
C SER A 431 20.18 -0.28 29.95
N LEU A 432 18.97 0.14 29.55
CA LEU A 432 18.26 1.26 30.18
C LEU A 432 17.80 0.92 31.60
N ASN A 433 17.41 -0.34 31.83
CA ASN A 433 17.02 -0.83 33.16
C ASN A 433 18.23 -1.09 34.08
N MET A 434 19.38 -1.49 33.52
CA MET A 434 20.59 -1.81 34.30
C MET A 434 21.53 -0.60 34.51
N GLY A 435 21.54 0.38 33.61
CA GLY A 435 22.59 1.40 33.48
C GLY A 435 22.39 2.71 34.26
N GLY A 436 21.57 2.75 35.31
CA GLY A 436 21.42 3.95 36.16
C GLY A 436 20.71 5.16 35.53
N CYS A 437 20.29 5.09 34.26
CA CYS A 437 19.41 6.10 33.63
C CYS A 437 18.07 6.25 34.38
N SER A 438 17.67 5.19 35.11
CA SER A 438 16.50 5.11 35.97
C SER A 438 16.47 6.13 37.13
N ALA A 439 17.57 6.82 37.45
CA ALA A 439 17.57 7.72 38.60
C ALA A 439 16.68 8.96 38.41
N THR A 440 16.39 9.38 37.18
CA THR A 440 15.64 10.63 36.90
C THR A 440 14.50 10.50 35.87
N ALA A 441 14.42 9.41 35.11
CA ALA A 441 13.37 9.19 34.11
C ALA A 441 12.74 7.80 34.24
N GLU A 442 11.42 7.73 34.09
CA GLU A 442 10.67 6.48 33.98
C GLU A 442 10.95 5.81 32.63
N VAL A 443 11.40 4.55 32.64
CA VAL A 443 11.61 3.78 31.41
C VAL A 443 10.41 2.86 31.18
N LEU A 444 9.70 3.05 30.06
CA LEU A 444 8.60 2.18 29.69
C LEU A 444 9.12 0.79 29.29
N PRO A 445 8.35 -0.28 29.59
CA PRO A 445 8.77 -1.63 29.26
C PRO A 445 8.64 -1.90 27.75
N PRO A 446 9.26 -2.98 27.23
CA PRO A 446 9.09 -3.40 25.85
C PRO A 446 7.61 -3.58 25.50
N LEU A 447 7.22 -3.15 24.31
CA LEU A 447 5.82 -2.91 23.95
C LEU A 447 4.94 -4.17 24.12
N LEU A 448 5.41 -5.35 23.73
CA LEU A 448 4.62 -6.58 23.78
C LEU A 448 4.35 -7.08 25.21
N THR A 449 5.04 -6.54 26.22
CA THR A 449 4.72 -6.83 27.64
C THR A 449 3.46 -6.10 28.12
N LEU A 450 3.00 -5.08 27.38
CA LEU A 450 1.78 -4.35 27.69
C LEU A 450 0.55 -5.16 27.20
N PRO A 451 -0.44 -5.45 28.07
CA PRO A 451 -1.61 -6.25 27.69
C PRO A 451 -2.41 -5.66 26.51
N THR A 452 -2.51 -4.34 26.43
CA THR A 452 -3.19 -3.64 25.32
C THR A 452 -2.49 -3.90 23.99
N VAL A 453 -1.15 -3.86 23.97
CA VAL A 453 -0.35 -4.16 22.77
C VAL A 453 -0.47 -5.62 22.37
N HIS A 454 -0.39 -6.54 23.33
CA HIS A 454 -0.55 -7.97 23.08
C HIS A 454 -1.92 -8.26 22.46
N ARG A 455 -3.00 -7.75 23.06
CA ARG A 455 -4.38 -7.94 22.56
C ARG A 455 -4.57 -7.34 21.18
N PHE A 456 -4.03 -6.13 20.94
CA PHE A 456 -4.08 -5.49 19.64
C PHE A 456 -3.40 -6.36 18.58
N LEU A 457 -2.16 -6.79 18.82
CA LEU A 457 -1.42 -7.59 17.85
C LEU A 457 -2.09 -8.94 17.60
N LEU A 458 -2.60 -9.60 18.64
CA LEU A 458 -3.35 -10.84 18.50
C LEU A 458 -4.56 -10.62 17.57
N ALA A 459 -5.40 -9.62 17.84
CA ALA A 459 -6.58 -9.32 17.03
C ALA A 459 -6.25 -8.96 15.58
N GLN A 460 -5.25 -8.10 15.36
CA GLN A 460 -4.84 -7.68 14.03
C GLN A 460 -4.23 -8.83 13.22
N LEU A 461 -3.38 -9.63 13.86
CA LEU A 461 -2.77 -10.78 13.22
C LEU A 461 -3.84 -11.85 12.95
N GLU A 462 -4.79 -12.11 13.85
CA GLU A 462 -5.87 -13.08 13.68
C GLU A 462 -6.81 -12.76 12.50
N ALA A 463 -7.02 -11.47 12.25
CA ALA A 463 -7.81 -10.97 11.12
C ALA A 463 -7.13 -11.17 9.76
N LEU A 464 -5.81 -11.45 9.73
CA LEU A 464 -5.11 -11.70 8.47
C LEU A 464 -5.62 -12.96 7.77
N PRO A 465 -5.85 -12.90 6.44
CA PRO A 465 -6.28 -14.03 5.64
C PRO A 465 -5.13 -14.99 5.32
#